data_AF-A0A9Q0BVE8-F1
#
_entry.id   AF-A0A9Q0BVE8-F1
#
_cell.length_a   1.000
_cell.length_b   1.000
_cell.length_c   1.000
_cell.angle_alpha   90.00
_cell.angle_beta   90.00
_cell.angle_gamma   90.00
#
_symmetry.space_group_name_H-M   'P 1'
#
loop_
_entity.id
_entity.type
_entity.pdbx_description
1 polymer ?
#
loop_
_entity_poly.entity_id
_entity_poly.type
_entity_poly.pdbx_seq_one_letter_code
_entity_poly.pdbx_strand_id
1 'polypeptide(L)'
;MHAHHSEKERVVYGVWDNPGVSIFATAAQEPVPNMLSHLKPLPKGDDCDLDKDACRLMSQSSVAENSLFRLVKFQVEEVAAERNNNKHPRQSQERTDSDITLGLASELARQQVEASRCLQLHRNVPSLRDLEMEVARAHTALSVKTKIMTNVKQTLEDRQRERVEALAQQRAVEQEQLEEKRRRVQKAAAFRRDLMTQISEARTQRLKNQQQAIEAGRLELRECRTKIEQDNLKEAINKREQRKVLLESLDQSAAMLRQTREAYSQAQRNKPERGILDALGPVTAAYVSKTRKRHLAAIEARDINAARLGFQLSQIRHDLESRDQLITNLLIREFKAKENAMVLEQARTKMARKVEIREQLLSQREEQKFFRDKAVQDALFKPKDPMCFGERQYRMQVAQRENTRNLDVQCYKDMADMVVEGKRRRIAAAQEVRDIVQAVDDVQTRQDEFVASERMKLLSKQPAEVLSALKKSILTEEEIKTFNLKK
;
A
#
# COMPACT_ATOMS: atom_id res chain seq x y z
N MET A 1 28.04 6.59 -25.82
CA MET A 1 27.96 6.59 -27.30
C MET A 1 28.26 8.00 -27.76
N HIS A 2 29.52 8.23 -28.12
CA HIS A 2 30.02 9.51 -28.60
C HIS A 2 30.00 9.47 -30.12
N ALA A 3 29.28 10.39 -30.75
CA ALA A 3 29.38 10.60 -32.19
C ALA A 3 30.42 11.69 -32.44
N HIS A 4 31.51 11.29 -33.10
CA HIS A 4 32.64 12.10 -33.49
C HIS A 4 32.20 13.25 -34.41
N HIS A 5 32.60 14.47 -34.07
CA HIS A 5 32.65 15.60 -35.00
C HIS A 5 33.88 15.43 -35.87
N SER A 6 33.67 15.16 -37.16
CA SER A 6 34.70 15.32 -38.19
C SER A 6 34.68 16.77 -38.67
N GLU A 7 35.75 17.48 -38.37
CA GLU A 7 36.11 18.74 -39.03
C GLU A 7 36.24 18.49 -40.54
N LYS A 8 35.56 19.30 -41.36
CA LYS A 8 35.85 19.43 -42.79
C LYS A 8 36.02 20.91 -43.16
N GLU A 9 37.21 21.14 -43.67
CA GLU A 9 37.78 22.24 -44.46
C GLU A 9 36.89 23.43 -44.84
N ARG A 10 37.42 24.61 -44.52
CA ARG A 10 37.06 25.89 -45.14
C ARG A 10 37.20 25.78 -46.65
N VAL A 11 36.09 25.99 -47.35
CA VAL A 11 36.08 26.23 -48.78
C VAL A 11 35.30 27.51 -49.05
N VAL A 12 36.05 28.55 -49.40
CA VAL A 12 35.55 29.77 -50.00
C VAL A 12 35.39 29.47 -51.49
N TYR A 13 34.16 29.45 -52.00
CA TYR A 13 33.90 29.64 -53.42
C TYR A 13 32.95 30.82 -53.59
N GLY A 14 33.45 31.80 -54.34
CA GLY A 14 32.72 32.99 -54.70
C GLY A 14 31.50 32.67 -55.56
N VAL A 15 30.62 33.67 -55.57
CA VAL A 15 29.49 33.90 -56.47
C VAL A 15 29.68 33.23 -57.84
N TRP A 16 28.82 32.26 -58.15
CA TRP A 16 28.60 31.74 -59.51
C TRP A 16 27.24 32.22 -60.03
N ASP A 17 27.35 32.98 -61.11
CA ASP A 17 26.68 32.78 -62.40
C ASP A 17 25.16 32.94 -62.54
N ASN A 18 24.83 34.08 -63.16
CA ASN A 18 23.71 34.26 -64.08
C ASN A 18 23.80 33.24 -65.25
N PRO A 19 22.74 32.45 -65.54
CA PRO A 19 22.65 31.73 -66.80
C PRO A 19 21.96 32.66 -67.80
N GLY A 20 22.73 33.38 -68.61
CA GLY A 20 22.14 34.36 -69.51
C GLY A 20 23.07 35.03 -70.50
N VAL A 21 24.02 34.30 -71.10
CA VAL A 21 24.66 34.75 -72.35
C VAL A 21 24.87 33.55 -73.27
N SER A 22 23.95 33.42 -74.21
CA SER A 22 24.04 32.48 -75.33
C SER A 22 25.21 32.86 -76.25
N ILE A 23 25.98 31.85 -76.58
CA ILE A 23 27.15 31.84 -77.47
C ILE A 23 26.66 31.96 -78.91
N PHE A 24 26.31 33.15 -79.39
CA PHE A 24 26.17 33.43 -80.83
C PHE A 24 26.36 34.94 -81.11
N ALA A 25 27.61 35.33 -81.39
CA ALA A 25 27.92 36.48 -82.25
C ALA A 25 29.35 36.32 -82.80
N THR A 26 29.45 35.72 -83.99
CA THR A 26 29.96 36.35 -85.22
C THR A 26 31.47 36.24 -85.40
N ALA A 27 31.88 35.14 -86.04
CA ALA A 27 33.09 35.08 -86.83
C ALA A 27 33.04 36.18 -87.92
N ALA A 28 34.19 36.79 -88.18
CA ALA A 28 34.39 37.84 -89.16
C ALA A 28 33.89 37.39 -90.55
N GLN A 29 32.80 37.99 -91.00
CA GLN A 29 32.33 37.90 -92.37
C GLN A 29 32.83 39.18 -93.07
N GLU A 30 33.74 39.02 -94.02
CA GLU A 30 34.27 40.11 -94.82
C GLU A 30 33.12 40.90 -95.48
N PRO A 31 33.18 42.24 -95.49
CA PRO A 31 32.13 43.04 -96.12
C PRO A 31 32.24 42.87 -97.64
N VAL A 32 31.21 42.25 -98.23
CA VAL A 32 30.96 42.32 -99.67
C VAL A 32 30.78 43.81 -100.02
N PRO A 33 31.62 44.40 -100.90
CA PRO A 33 31.51 45.82 -101.22
C PRO A 33 30.16 46.12 -101.87
N ASN A 34 29.53 47.19 -101.40
CA ASN A 34 28.25 47.70 -101.87
C ASN A 34 28.39 48.16 -103.34
N MET A 35 28.16 47.26 -104.30
CA MET A 35 28.30 47.52 -105.74
C MET A 35 27.35 48.61 -106.27
N LEU A 36 26.41 49.09 -105.45
CA LEU A 36 25.53 50.23 -105.76
C LEU A 36 26.20 51.60 -105.59
N SER A 37 27.37 51.70 -104.93
CA SER A 37 28.12 52.96 -104.84
C SER A 37 28.94 53.29 -106.09
N HIS A 38 28.99 52.39 -107.09
CA HIS A 38 29.70 52.61 -108.36
C HIS A 38 28.80 53.15 -109.48
N LEU A 39 27.50 53.27 -109.25
CA LEU A 39 26.57 53.84 -110.22
C LEU A 39 26.31 55.30 -109.85
N LYS A 40 26.76 56.22 -110.73
CA LYS A 40 26.54 57.66 -110.58
C LYS A 40 25.02 57.93 -110.42
N PRO A 41 24.61 58.64 -109.37
CA PRO A 41 23.20 59.02 -109.20
C PRO A 41 22.79 60.03 -110.27
N LEU A 42 21.71 59.74 -110.99
CA LEU A 42 21.08 60.68 -111.93
C LEU A 42 20.47 61.85 -111.16
N PRO A 43 20.61 63.11 -111.66
CA PRO A 43 20.24 64.31 -110.93
C PRO A 43 18.72 64.42 -110.74
N LYS A 44 18.33 64.82 -109.53
CA LYS A 44 16.97 65.25 -109.19
C LYS A 44 16.90 66.76 -109.34
N GLY A 45 16.49 67.23 -110.53
CA GLY A 45 16.22 68.63 -110.83
C GLY A 45 15.77 68.77 -112.29
N ASP A 46 14.75 69.60 -112.54
CA ASP A 46 14.26 69.98 -113.87
C ASP A 46 15.22 70.96 -114.57
N ASP A 47 16.51 70.61 -114.65
CA ASP A 47 17.49 71.30 -115.48
C ASP A 47 18.00 70.31 -116.55
N CYS A 48 17.16 70.10 -117.55
CA CYS A 48 17.48 69.37 -118.78
C CYS A 48 18.09 70.33 -119.81
N ASP A 49 19.36 70.70 -119.66
CA ASP A 49 20.05 71.50 -120.69
C ASP A 49 21.23 70.79 -121.36
N LEU A 50 21.70 69.64 -120.86
CA LEU A 50 22.87 68.96 -121.42
C LEU A 50 22.80 67.43 -121.24
N ASP A 51 21.93 66.74 -121.99
CA ASP A 51 22.19 65.42 -122.60
C ASP A 51 20.91 64.84 -123.23
N LYS A 52 20.89 64.73 -124.55
CA LYS A 52 19.72 64.35 -125.37
C LYS A 52 19.53 62.84 -125.59
N ASP A 53 20.19 61.98 -124.81
CA ASP A 53 20.19 60.52 -125.04
C ASP A 53 19.47 59.68 -123.96
N ALA A 54 18.79 60.30 -122.99
CA ALA A 54 18.13 59.59 -121.89
C ALA A 54 16.60 59.76 -121.89
N CYS A 55 15.92 59.23 -122.92
CA CYS A 55 14.45 59.06 -122.89
C CYS A 55 14.00 57.68 -123.40
N ARG A 56 13.36 56.94 -122.47
CA ARG A 56 12.47 55.75 -122.56
C ARG A 56 12.49 54.90 -123.84
N LEU A 57 13.01 53.68 -123.72
CA LEU A 57 12.52 52.54 -124.53
C LEU A 57 11.25 51.95 -123.88
N MET A 58 10.11 52.22 -124.48
CA MET A 58 8.85 51.54 -124.17
C MET A 58 8.85 50.14 -124.76
N SER A 59 8.81 49.10 -123.91
CA SER A 59 8.50 47.73 -124.32
C SER A 59 7.01 47.48 -124.07
N GLN A 60 6.23 47.28 -125.13
CA GLN A 60 4.83 46.90 -125.07
C GLN A 60 4.72 45.40 -124.78
N SER A 61 4.26 45.06 -123.57
CA SER A 61 4.04 43.68 -123.13
C SER A 61 2.73 43.13 -123.68
N SER A 62 2.77 41.94 -124.28
CA SER A 62 1.55 41.22 -124.63
C SER A 62 0.88 40.68 -123.35
N VAL A 63 -0.44 40.82 -123.25
CA VAL A 63 -1.23 40.52 -122.03
C VAL A 63 -1.05 39.07 -121.54
N ALA A 64 -0.71 38.14 -122.44
CA ALA A 64 -0.53 36.72 -122.14
C ALA A 64 0.72 36.44 -121.28
N GLU A 65 1.82 37.19 -121.47
CA GLU A 65 3.05 37.02 -120.69
C GLU A 65 2.88 37.56 -119.27
N ASN A 66 2.12 38.63 -119.11
CA ASN A 66 1.86 39.25 -117.81
C ASN A 66 0.95 38.36 -116.93
N SER A 67 -0.01 37.64 -117.54
CA SER A 67 -0.83 36.66 -116.81
C SER A 67 -0.01 35.43 -116.41
N LEU A 68 0.87 34.93 -117.28
CA LEU A 68 1.74 33.79 -116.95
C LEU A 68 2.75 34.15 -115.85
N PHE A 69 3.37 35.34 -115.91
CA PHE A 69 4.29 35.79 -114.89
C PHE A 69 3.59 35.97 -113.53
N ARG A 70 2.36 36.51 -113.51
CA ARG A 70 1.57 36.61 -112.28
C ARG A 70 1.20 35.24 -111.72
N LEU A 71 0.79 34.29 -112.57
CA LEU A 71 0.42 32.94 -112.13
C LEU A 71 1.62 32.19 -111.55
N VAL A 72 2.77 32.24 -112.24
CA VAL A 72 4.01 31.59 -111.78
C VAL A 72 4.53 32.26 -110.52
N LYS A 73 4.48 33.60 -110.44
CA LYS A 73 4.83 34.33 -109.21
C LYS A 73 3.94 33.92 -108.05
N PHE A 74 2.63 33.82 -108.26
CA PHE A 74 1.68 33.39 -107.24
C PHE A 74 1.96 31.95 -106.79
N GLN A 75 2.23 31.03 -107.72
CA GLN A 75 2.58 29.65 -107.40
C GLN A 75 3.91 29.53 -106.66
N VAL A 76 4.91 30.34 -107.01
CA VAL A 76 6.19 30.37 -106.30
C VAL A 76 6.04 30.97 -104.90
N GLU A 77 5.20 32.00 -104.75
CA GLU A 77 4.89 32.61 -103.45
C GLU A 77 4.07 31.65 -102.56
N GLU A 78 3.09 30.92 -103.11
CA GLU A 78 2.35 29.86 -102.40
C GLU A 78 3.28 28.72 -101.98
N VAL A 79 4.10 28.19 -102.90
CA VAL A 79 5.04 27.11 -102.58
C VAL A 79 6.10 27.57 -101.56
N ALA A 80 6.55 28.83 -101.62
CA ALA A 80 7.47 29.39 -100.63
C ALA A 80 6.80 29.59 -99.26
N ALA A 81 5.55 30.05 -99.22
CA ALA A 81 4.77 30.21 -97.99
C ALA A 81 4.44 28.86 -97.34
N GLU A 82 4.05 27.85 -98.13
CA GLU A 82 3.84 26.48 -97.65
C GLU A 82 5.14 25.86 -97.13
N ARG A 83 6.28 26.11 -97.79
CA ARG A 83 7.59 25.66 -97.29
C ARG A 83 8.02 26.38 -96.01
N ASN A 84 7.67 27.65 -95.81
CA ASN A 84 8.05 28.40 -94.61
C ASN A 84 7.18 28.02 -93.40
N ASN A 85 5.88 27.81 -93.60
CA ASN A 85 4.96 27.39 -92.53
C ASN A 85 5.26 25.97 -92.02
N ASN A 86 5.76 25.07 -92.88
CA ASN A 86 6.06 23.69 -92.51
C ASN A 86 7.52 23.42 -92.08
N LYS A 87 8.41 24.42 -92.10
CA LYS A 87 9.85 24.17 -91.86
C LYS A 87 10.28 24.13 -90.39
N HIS A 88 9.53 24.72 -89.45
CA HIS A 88 9.96 24.73 -88.04
C HIS A 88 8.82 24.61 -86.99
N PRO A 89 7.96 23.58 -87.04
CA PRO A 89 7.01 23.33 -85.95
C PRO A 89 7.69 23.03 -84.60
N ARG A 90 8.93 22.49 -84.63
CA ARG A 90 9.74 22.33 -83.42
C ARG A 90 10.20 23.66 -82.82
N GLN A 91 10.52 24.67 -83.61
CA GLN A 91 10.96 25.97 -83.05
C GLN A 91 9.80 26.79 -82.49
N SER A 92 8.58 26.66 -83.05
CA SER A 92 7.40 27.30 -82.46
C SER A 92 6.98 26.60 -81.16
N GLN A 93 7.01 25.26 -81.11
CA GLN A 93 6.79 24.49 -79.88
C GLN A 93 7.88 24.76 -78.82
N GLU A 94 9.16 24.76 -79.20
CA GLU A 94 10.26 25.09 -78.29
C GLU A 94 10.15 26.52 -77.75
N ARG A 95 9.67 27.48 -78.55
CA ARG A 95 9.39 28.85 -78.09
C ARG A 95 8.21 28.90 -77.12
N THR A 96 7.09 28.26 -77.44
CA THR A 96 5.92 28.22 -76.53
C THR A 96 6.22 27.47 -75.24
N ASP A 97 6.97 26.37 -75.31
CA ASP A 97 7.41 25.61 -74.13
C ASP A 97 8.43 26.41 -73.32
N SER A 98 9.32 27.17 -73.96
CA SER A 98 10.21 28.10 -73.26
C SER A 98 9.44 29.23 -72.57
N ASP A 99 8.39 29.77 -73.20
CA ASP A 99 7.56 30.82 -72.62
C ASP A 99 6.69 30.28 -71.46
N ILE A 100 6.16 29.06 -71.57
CA ILE A 100 5.41 28.39 -70.50
C ILE A 100 6.33 28.04 -69.32
N THR A 101 7.53 27.52 -69.59
CA THR A 101 8.50 27.20 -68.52
C THR A 101 9.03 28.45 -67.83
N LEU A 102 9.27 29.53 -68.58
CA LEU A 102 9.60 30.84 -68.01
C LEU A 102 8.45 31.42 -67.18
N GLY A 103 7.21 31.31 -67.69
CA GLY A 103 6.00 31.69 -66.96
C GLY A 103 5.84 30.91 -65.65
N LEU A 104 5.96 29.58 -65.70
CA LEU A 104 5.88 28.71 -64.53
C LEU A 104 7.02 28.98 -63.52
N ALA A 105 8.24 29.19 -64.02
CA ALA A 105 9.37 29.54 -63.16
C ALA A 105 9.15 30.89 -62.46
N SER A 106 8.57 31.87 -63.16
CA SER A 106 8.22 33.16 -62.58
C SER A 106 7.12 33.06 -61.51
N GLU A 107 6.12 32.20 -61.72
CA GLU A 107 5.06 31.97 -60.73
C GLU A 107 5.57 31.21 -59.51
N LEU A 108 6.39 30.18 -59.71
CA LEU A 108 7.04 29.45 -58.61
C LEU A 108 7.97 30.35 -57.81
N ALA A 109 8.72 31.22 -58.48
CA ALA A 109 9.54 32.24 -57.80
C ALA A 109 8.65 33.19 -56.99
N ARG A 110 7.50 33.63 -57.54
CA ARG A 110 6.55 34.48 -56.82
C ARG A 110 5.98 33.77 -55.58
N GLN A 111 5.57 32.50 -55.70
CA GLN A 111 5.07 31.69 -54.58
C GLN A 111 6.14 31.46 -53.51
N GLN A 112 7.40 31.22 -53.91
CA GLN A 112 8.51 31.09 -52.95
C GLN A 112 8.81 32.42 -52.25
N VAL A 113 8.72 33.54 -52.96
CA VAL A 113 8.86 34.88 -52.36
C VAL A 113 7.71 35.16 -51.40
N GLU A 114 6.48 34.81 -51.76
CA GLU A 114 5.31 34.95 -50.88
C GLU A 114 5.42 34.04 -49.64
N ALA A 115 5.81 32.77 -49.80
CA ALA A 115 6.01 31.83 -48.69
C ALA A 115 7.16 32.26 -47.77
N SER A 116 8.27 32.74 -48.33
CA SER A 116 9.39 33.26 -47.55
C SER A 116 9.03 34.55 -46.83
N ARG A 117 8.26 35.44 -47.47
CA ARG A 117 7.69 36.64 -46.82
C ARG A 117 6.77 36.26 -45.67
N CYS A 118 5.89 35.27 -45.82
CA CYS A 118 5.06 34.77 -44.74
C CYS A 118 5.92 34.22 -43.59
N LEU A 119 6.91 33.36 -43.87
CA LEU A 119 7.83 32.84 -42.87
C LEU A 119 8.61 33.95 -42.14
N GLN A 120 9.03 34.99 -42.87
CA GLN A 120 9.68 36.16 -42.29
C GLN A 120 8.72 36.96 -41.40
N LEU A 121 7.44 37.10 -41.77
CA LEU A 121 6.43 37.74 -40.92
C LEU A 121 6.19 36.93 -39.64
N HIS A 122 6.01 35.61 -39.73
CA HIS A 122 5.89 34.72 -38.56
C HIS A 122 7.12 34.81 -37.63
N ARG A 123 8.33 34.98 -38.20
CA ARG A 123 9.55 35.15 -37.42
C ARG A 123 9.71 36.54 -36.84
N ASN A 124 9.45 37.60 -37.61
CA ASN A 124 9.85 38.96 -37.24
C ASN A 124 8.76 39.74 -36.50
N VAL A 125 7.49 39.34 -36.62
CA VAL A 125 6.36 40.00 -35.96
C VAL A 125 6.12 39.35 -34.59
N PRO A 126 6.31 40.08 -33.47
CA PRO A 126 6.15 39.51 -32.14
C PRO A 126 4.74 38.96 -31.86
N SER A 127 3.69 39.65 -32.33
CA SER A 127 2.30 39.24 -32.10
C SER A 127 1.93 37.90 -32.75
N LEU A 128 2.49 37.60 -33.94
CA LEU A 128 2.29 36.29 -34.58
C LEU A 128 3.05 35.18 -33.87
N ARG A 129 4.27 35.46 -33.40
CA ARG A 129 5.07 34.51 -32.64
C ARG A 129 4.42 34.17 -31.29
N ASP A 130 3.90 35.17 -30.59
CA ASP A 130 3.19 34.98 -29.32
C ASP A 130 1.91 34.15 -29.53
N LEU A 131 1.15 34.46 -30.60
CA LEU A 131 -0.03 33.67 -30.97
C LEU A 131 0.31 32.22 -31.32
N GLU A 132 1.38 31.95 -32.07
CA GLU A 132 1.84 30.59 -32.36
C GLU A 132 2.23 29.83 -31.09
N MET A 133 2.92 30.49 -30.15
CA MET A 133 3.25 29.90 -28.87
C MET A 133 1.99 29.61 -28.04
N GLU A 134 0.99 30.50 -28.05
CA GLU A 134 -0.29 30.27 -27.39
C GLU A 134 -1.06 29.11 -28.01
N VAL A 135 -1.10 29.00 -29.33
CA VAL A 135 -1.71 27.87 -30.04
C VAL A 135 -1.00 26.56 -29.71
N ALA A 136 0.34 26.55 -29.66
CA ALA A 136 1.12 25.37 -29.25
C ALA A 136 0.87 25.00 -27.78
N ARG A 137 0.77 26.00 -26.88
CA ARG A 137 0.37 25.80 -25.48
C ARG A 137 -1.04 25.24 -25.35
N ALA A 138 -1.98 25.71 -26.17
CA ALA A 138 -3.34 25.19 -26.19
C ALA A 138 -3.40 23.73 -26.69
N HIS A 139 -2.66 23.39 -27.75
CA HIS A 139 -2.56 22.01 -28.26
C HIS A 139 -1.93 21.06 -27.25
N THR A 140 -0.85 21.49 -26.59
CA THR A 140 -0.21 20.69 -25.54
C THR A 140 -1.11 20.53 -24.32
N ALA A 141 -1.79 21.59 -23.86
CA ALA A 141 -2.76 21.51 -22.78
C ALA A 141 -3.92 20.56 -23.10
N LEU A 142 -4.42 20.59 -24.34
CA LEU A 142 -5.46 19.68 -24.81
C LEU A 142 -4.95 18.23 -24.84
N SER A 143 -3.74 17.99 -25.35
CA SER A 143 -3.10 16.66 -25.36
C SER A 143 -2.87 16.11 -23.94
N VAL A 144 -2.47 16.96 -22.99
CA VAL A 144 -2.34 16.57 -21.58
C VAL A 144 -3.70 16.25 -20.99
N LYS A 145 -4.72 17.07 -21.25
CA LYS A 145 -6.09 16.81 -20.77
C LYS A 145 -6.65 15.49 -21.31
N THR A 146 -6.46 15.18 -22.59
CA THR A 146 -6.90 13.91 -23.17
C THR A 146 -6.16 12.73 -22.54
N LYS A 147 -4.84 12.83 -22.33
CA LYS A 147 -4.06 11.81 -21.62
C LYS A 147 -4.51 11.58 -20.18
N ILE A 148 -4.83 12.64 -19.44
CA ILE A 148 -5.37 12.53 -18.08
C ILE A 148 -6.71 11.77 -18.12
N MET A 149 -7.60 12.12 -19.03
CA MET A 149 -8.90 11.45 -19.17
C MET A 149 -8.76 9.98 -19.57
N THR A 150 -7.82 9.63 -20.46
CA THR A 150 -7.56 8.22 -20.82
C THR A 150 -7.00 7.43 -19.64
N ASN A 151 -6.07 8.02 -18.87
CA ASN A 151 -5.53 7.37 -17.68
C ASN A 151 -6.62 7.15 -16.63
N VAL A 152 -7.51 8.13 -16.41
CA VAL A 152 -8.66 7.96 -15.51
C VAL A 152 -9.55 6.81 -15.97
N LYS A 153 -9.89 6.73 -17.27
CA LYS A 153 -10.68 5.61 -17.80
C LYS A 153 -9.99 4.26 -17.58
N GLN A 154 -8.70 4.15 -17.90
CA GLN A 154 -7.93 2.92 -17.68
C GLN A 154 -7.91 2.52 -16.20
N THR A 155 -7.64 3.46 -15.28
CA THR A 155 -7.65 3.16 -13.83
C THR A 155 -9.03 2.72 -13.33
N LEU A 156 -10.12 3.21 -13.91
CA LEU A 156 -11.47 2.76 -13.56
C LEU A 156 -11.75 1.35 -14.09
N GLU A 157 -11.32 1.05 -15.32
CA GLU A 157 -11.43 -0.29 -15.91
C GLU A 157 -10.61 -1.32 -15.12
N ASP A 158 -9.38 -0.98 -14.74
CA ASP A 158 -8.51 -1.86 -13.95
C ASP A 158 -9.11 -2.12 -12.56
N ARG A 159 -9.62 -1.09 -11.89
CA ARG A 159 -10.34 -1.27 -10.60
C ARG A 159 -11.60 -2.13 -10.74
N GLN A 160 -12.32 -2.02 -11.86
CA GLN A 160 -13.46 -2.89 -12.13
C GLN A 160 -13.03 -4.33 -12.33
N ARG A 161 -11.93 -4.59 -13.05
CA ARG A 161 -11.36 -5.93 -13.22
C ARG A 161 -10.90 -6.52 -11.88
N GLU A 162 -10.15 -5.77 -11.09
CA GLU A 162 -9.72 -6.17 -9.74
C GLU A 162 -10.91 -6.52 -8.85
N ARG A 163 -11.99 -5.73 -8.91
CA ARG A 163 -13.23 -6.03 -8.16
C ARG A 163 -13.89 -7.33 -8.63
N VAL A 164 -13.94 -7.59 -9.94
CA VAL A 164 -14.51 -8.82 -10.48
C VAL A 164 -13.67 -10.03 -10.08
N GLU A 165 -12.34 -9.93 -10.14
CA GLU A 165 -11.42 -10.98 -9.71
C GLU A 165 -11.55 -11.25 -8.21
N ALA A 166 -11.62 -10.21 -7.38
CA ALA A 166 -11.83 -10.36 -5.93
C ALA A 166 -13.17 -11.03 -5.61
N LEU A 167 -14.26 -10.66 -6.32
CA LEU A 167 -15.56 -11.33 -6.15
C LEU A 167 -15.53 -12.79 -6.61
N ALA A 168 -14.79 -13.11 -7.67
CA ALA A 168 -14.61 -14.49 -8.12
C ALA A 168 -13.84 -15.33 -7.09
N GLN A 169 -12.76 -14.78 -6.52
CA GLN A 169 -12.00 -15.41 -5.45
C GLN A 169 -12.85 -15.63 -4.19
N GLN A 170 -13.65 -14.64 -3.79
CA GLN A 170 -14.58 -14.78 -2.67
C GLN A 170 -15.58 -15.93 -2.89
N ARG A 171 -16.18 -16.02 -4.08
CA ARG A 171 -17.09 -17.12 -4.43
C ARG A 171 -16.40 -18.48 -4.43
N ALA A 172 -15.14 -18.56 -4.87
CA ALA A 172 -14.38 -19.81 -4.83
C ALA A 172 -14.14 -20.27 -3.39
N VAL A 173 -13.73 -19.36 -2.50
CA VAL A 173 -13.56 -19.64 -1.07
C VAL A 173 -14.87 -20.06 -0.41
N GLU A 174 -15.99 -19.40 -0.73
CA GLU A 174 -17.31 -19.80 -0.23
C GLU A 174 -17.70 -21.21 -0.67
N GLN A 175 -17.41 -21.58 -1.93
CA GLN A 175 -17.65 -22.93 -2.43
C GLN A 175 -16.79 -23.97 -1.71
N GLU A 176 -15.48 -23.72 -1.53
CA GLU A 176 -14.58 -24.59 -0.78
C GLU A 176 -15.07 -24.80 0.67
N GLN A 177 -15.51 -23.73 1.35
CA GLN A 177 -16.06 -23.82 2.70
C GLN A 177 -17.36 -24.65 2.75
N LEU A 178 -18.24 -24.50 1.76
CA LEU A 178 -19.46 -25.30 1.67
C LEU A 178 -19.15 -26.78 1.41
N GLU A 179 -18.16 -27.07 0.57
CA GLU A 179 -17.69 -28.44 0.33
C GLU A 179 -17.06 -29.05 1.58
N GLU A 180 -16.21 -28.31 2.30
CA GLU A 180 -15.65 -28.77 3.57
C GLU A 180 -16.74 -29.08 4.59
N LYS A 181 -17.74 -28.20 4.73
CA LYS A 181 -18.88 -28.43 5.62
C LYS A 181 -19.64 -29.70 5.23
N ARG A 182 -19.91 -29.90 3.93
CA ARG A 182 -20.55 -31.14 3.43
C ARG A 182 -19.71 -32.38 3.74
N ARG A 183 -18.39 -32.34 3.52
CA ARG A 183 -17.47 -33.45 3.84
C ARG A 183 -17.46 -33.75 5.34
N ARG A 184 -17.45 -32.73 6.21
CA ARG A 184 -17.53 -32.92 7.67
C ARG A 184 -18.84 -33.58 8.09
N VAL A 185 -19.97 -33.14 7.54
CA VAL A 185 -21.28 -33.75 7.82
C VAL A 185 -21.32 -35.21 7.34
N GLN A 186 -20.82 -35.50 6.14
CA GLN A 186 -20.74 -36.87 5.62
C GLN A 186 -19.84 -37.76 6.48
N LYS A 187 -18.65 -37.29 6.89
CA LYS A 187 -17.75 -38.02 7.80
C LYS A 187 -18.41 -38.29 9.15
N ALA A 188 -19.08 -37.29 9.73
CA ALA A 188 -19.81 -37.47 10.99
C ALA A 188 -20.97 -38.46 10.85
N ALA A 189 -21.70 -38.43 9.73
CA ALA A 189 -22.77 -39.38 9.45
C ALA A 189 -22.25 -40.81 9.26
N ALA A 190 -21.13 -40.99 8.54
CA ALA A 190 -20.46 -42.28 8.40
C ALA A 190 -20.02 -42.82 9.77
N PHE A 191 -19.32 -42.01 10.57
CA PHE A 191 -18.90 -42.40 11.92
C PHE A 191 -20.08 -42.79 12.82
N ARG A 192 -21.21 -42.08 12.76
CA ARG A 192 -22.43 -42.47 13.50
C ARG A 192 -22.99 -43.81 13.05
N ARG A 193 -22.96 -44.11 11.74
CA ARG A 193 -23.41 -45.42 11.21
C ARG A 193 -22.48 -46.52 11.70
N ASP A 194 -21.17 -46.33 11.62
CA ASP A 194 -20.17 -47.30 12.09
C ASP A 194 -20.29 -47.55 13.61
N LEU A 195 -20.57 -46.50 14.38
CA LEU A 195 -20.78 -46.65 15.81
C LEU A 195 -22.08 -47.42 16.13
N MET A 196 -23.14 -47.20 15.35
CA MET A 196 -24.39 -47.95 15.49
C MET A 196 -24.21 -49.42 15.08
N THR A 197 -23.44 -49.72 14.04
CA THR A 197 -23.13 -51.11 13.65
C THR A 197 -22.33 -51.81 14.75
N GLN A 198 -21.28 -51.17 15.29
CA GLN A 198 -20.51 -51.71 16.43
C GLN A 198 -21.39 -51.98 17.66
N ILE A 199 -22.31 -51.07 18.00
CA ILE A 199 -23.26 -51.29 19.10
C ILE A 199 -24.18 -52.49 18.80
N SER A 200 -24.64 -52.62 17.57
CA SER A 200 -25.51 -53.74 17.17
C SER A 200 -24.77 -55.08 17.23
N GLU A 201 -23.51 -55.13 16.76
CA GLU A 201 -22.63 -56.30 16.84
C GLU A 201 -22.32 -56.66 18.30
N ALA A 202 -22.04 -55.67 19.15
CA ALA A 202 -21.81 -55.90 20.57
C ALA A 202 -23.08 -56.40 21.31
N ARG A 203 -24.28 -56.01 20.85
CA ARG A 203 -25.55 -56.52 21.39
C ARG A 203 -25.80 -57.96 20.94
N THR A 204 -25.61 -58.28 19.66
CA THR A 204 -25.79 -59.65 19.16
C THR A 204 -24.79 -60.60 19.81
N GLN A 205 -23.54 -60.18 20.00
CA GLN A 205 -22.53 -60.98 20.71
C GLN A 205 -22.90 -61.22 22.17
N ARG A 206 -23.40 -60.19 22.88
CA ARG A 206 -23.89 -60.35 24.26
C ARG A 206 -25.06 -61.34 24.35
N LEU A 207 -26.01 -61.28 23.41
CA LEU A 207 -27.12 -62.22 23.36
C LEU A 207 -26.65 -63.66 23.13
N LYS A 208 -25.69 -63.87 22.21
CA LYS A 208 -25.08 -65.19 21.99
C LYS A 208 -24.37 -65.71 23.24
N ASN A 209 -23.56 -64.88 23.89
CA ASN A 209 -22.86 -65.26 25.11
C ASN A 209 -23.86 -65.60 26.24
N GLN A 210 -24.96 -64.85 26.36
CA GLN A 210 -26.01 -65.13 27.33
C GLN A 210 -26.71 -66.46 27.05
N GLN A 211 -27.02 -66.76 25.79
CA GLN A 211 -27.59 -68.05 25.40
C GLN A 211 -26.66 -69.21 25.74
N GLN A 212 -25.36 -69.09 25.40
CA GLN A 212 -24.35 -70.09 25.75
C GLN A 212 -24.22 -70.30 27.26
N ALA A 213 -24.21 -69.21 28.05
CA ALA A 213 -24.16 -69.31 29.50
C ALA A 213 -25.40 -69.99 30.09
N ILE A 214 -26.59 -69.73 29.53
CA ILE A 214 -27.83 -70.41 29.93
C ILE A 214 -27.78 -71.91 29.59
N GLU A 215 -27.27 -72.26 28.41
CA GLU A 215 -27.11 -73.66 28.00
C GLU A 215 -26.11 -74.42 28.89
N ALA A 216 -24.95 -73.81 29.17
CA ALA A 216 -23.95 -74.34 30.10
C ALA A 216 -24.54 -74.52 31.50
N GLY A 217 -25.22 -73.51 32.05
CA GLY A 217 -25.87 -73.60 33.36
C GLY A 217 -26.97 -74.68 33.41
N ARG A 218 -27.70 -74.91 32.32
CA ARG A 218 -28.69 -76.00 32.23
C ARG A 218 -28.02 -77.37 32.24
N LEU A 219 -26.88 -77.54 31.59
CA LEU A 219 -26.10 -78.78 31.62
C LEU A 219 -25.53 -79.04 33.02
N GLU A 220 -24.90 -78.03 33.64
CA GLU A 220 -24.36 -78.13 35.01
C GLU A 220 -25.45 -78.49 36.02
N LEU A 221 -26.65 -77.89 35.92
CA LEU A 221 -27.77 -78.24 36.79
C LEU A 221 -28.25 -79.69 36.59
N ARG A 222 -28.22 -80.22 35.36
CA ARG A 222 -28.56 -81.63 35.09
C ARG A 222 -27.51 -82.55 35.71
N GLU A 223 -26.23 -82.25 35.54
CA GLU A 223 -25.12 -83.02 36.12
C GLU A 223 -25.12 -82.99 37.65
N CYS A 224 -25.42 -81.84 38.26
CA CYS A 224 -25.55 -81.74 39.71
C CYS A 224 -26.75 -82.55 40.23
N ARG A 225 -27.90 -82.50 39.54
CA ARG A 225 -29.07 -83.30 39.91
C ARG A 225 -28.79 -84.79 39.85
N THR A 226 -28.15 -85.27 38.78
CA THR A 226 -27.81 -86.70 38.65
C THR A 226 -26.81 -87.14 39.72
N LYS A 227 -25.82 -86.31 40.07
CA LYS A 227 -24.91 -86.59 41.19
C LYS A 227 -25.64 -86.69 42.54
N ILE A 228 -26.52 -85.73 42.83
CA ILE A 228 -27.32 -85.73 44.06
C ILE A 228 -28.23 -86.96 44.14
N GLU A 229 -28.88 -87.34 43.03
CA GLU A 229 -29.71 -88.55 42.96
C GLU A 229 -28.89 -89.82 43.21
N GLN A 230 -27.69 -89.92 42.64
CA GLN A 230 -26.77 -91.04 42.87
C GLN A 230 -26.29 -91.10 44.32
N ASP A 231 -25.96 -89.97 44.93
CA ASP A 231 -25.50 -89.90 46.32
C ASP A 231 -26.63 -90.23 47.30
N ASN A 232 -27.85 -89.75 47.05
CA ASN A 232 -29.04 -90.14 47.82
C ASN A 232 -29.32 -91.64 47.76
N LEU A 233 -29.15 -92.27 46.58
CA LEU A 233 -29.30 -93.72 46.42
C LEU A 233 -28.24 -94.49 47.22
N LYS A 234 -26.97 -94.03 47.19
CA LYS A 234 -25.89 -94.62 47.99
C LYS A 234 -26.17 -94.49 49.49
N GLU A 235 -26.60 -93.33 49.95
CA GLU A 235 -26.98 -93.14 51.36
C GLU A 235 -28.13 -94.05 51.78
N ALA A 236 -29.14 -94.24 50.92
CA ALA A 236 -30.27 -95.12 51.21
C ALA A 236 -29.83 -96.59 51.34
N ILE A 237 -28.89 -97.04 50.50
CA ILE A 237 -28.27 -98.37 50.61
C ILE A 237 -27.52 -98.49 51.93
N ASN A 238 -26.66 -97.52 52.28
CA ASN A 238 -25.90 -97.53 53.52
C ASN A 238 -26.80 -97.56 54.76
N LYS A 239 -27.88 -96.74 54.78
CA LYS A 239 -28.85 -96.73 55.89
C LYS A 239 -29.59 -98.08 56.01
N ARG A 240 -29.88 -98.75 54.89
CA ARG A 240 -30.48 -100.08 54.90
C ARG A 240 -29.53 -101.13 55.49
N GLU A 241 -28.24 -101.07 55.18
CA GLU A 241 -27.22 -101.94 55.76
C GLU A 241 -27.05 -101.70 57.26
N GLN A 242 -26.93 -100.44 57.69
CA GLN A 242 -26.88 -100.06 59.11
C GLN A 242 -28.10 -100.58 59.87
N ARG A 243 -29.30 -100.50 59.28
CA ARG A 243 -30.53 -101.02 59.89
C ARG A 243 -30.50 -102.54 60.08
N LYS A 244 -29.92 -103.29 59.14
CA LYS A 244 -29.75 -104.75 59.30
C LYS A 244 -28.84 -105.07 60.50
N VAL A 245 -27.69 -104.41 60.57
CA VAL A 245 -26.73 -104.58 61.68
C VAL A 245 -27.37 -104.22 63.03
N LEU A 246 -28.15 -103.13 63.09
CA LEU A 246 -28.84 -102.73 64.31
C LEU A 246 -29.92 -103.74 64.74
N LEU A 247 -30.68 -104.32 63.81
CA LEU A 247 -31.67 -105.36 64.12
C LEU A 247 -31.01 -106.62 64.68
N GLU A 248 -29.90 -107.07 64.06
CA GLU A 248 -29.12 -108.21 64.55
C GLU A 248 -28.58 -107.96 65.97
N SER A 249 -28.11 -106.74 66.25
CA SER A 249 -27.65 -106.36 67.60
C SER A 249 -28.78 -106.30 68.64
N LEU A 250 -29.99 -105.89 68.21
CA LEU A 250 -31.15 -105.80 69.08
C LEU A 250 -31.64 -107.19 69.49
N ASP A 251 -31.66 -108.14 68.56
CA ASP A 251 -32.03 -109.53 68.84
C ASP A 251 -31.07 -110.18 69.86
N GLN A 252 -29.76 -109.92 69.75
CA GLN A 252 -28.76 -110.36 70.72
C GLN A 252 -28.99 -109.75 72.12
N SER A 253 -29.31 -108.46 72.19
CA SER A 253 -29.58 -107.78 73.46
C SER A 253 -30.87 -108.26 74.15
N ALA A 254 -31.91 -108.57 73.37
CA ALA A 254 -33.17 -109.08 73.88
C ALA A 254 -33.01 -110.49 74.48
N ALA A 255 -32.15 -111.33 73.90
CA ALA A 255 -31.80 -112.64 74.47
C ALA A 255 -31.12 -112.51 75.84
N MET A 256 -30.18 -111.57 76.00
CA MET A 256 -29.50 -111.29 77.27
C MET A 256 -30.46 -110.78 78.36
N LEU A 257 -31.44 -109.93 78.01
CA LEU A 257 -32.43 -109.41 78.95
C LEU A 257 -33.40 -110.47 79.47
N ARG A 258 -33.73 -111.49 78.67
CA ARG A 258 -34.56 -112.61 79.14
C ARG A 258 -33.81 -113.43 80.20
N GLN A 259 -32.53 -113.70 79.99
CA GLN A 259 -31.69 -114.42 80.96
C GLN A 259 -31.56 -113.69 82.31
N THR A 260 -31.46 -112.36 82.30
CA THR A 260 -31.33 -111.56 83.53
C THR A 260 -32.64 -111.40 84.31
N ARG A 261 -33.80 -111.35 83.62
CA ARG A 261 -35.12 -111.31 84.27
C ARG A 261 -35.47 -112.61 84.99
N GLU A 262 -35.08 -113.75 84.44
CA GLU A 262 -35.24 -115.06 85.09
C GLU A 262 -34.47 -115.10 86.43
N ALA A 263 -33.26 -114.54 86.48
CA ALA A 263 -32.45 -114.43 87.69
C ALA A 263 -33.02 -113.47 88.76
N TYR A 264 -33.61 -112.34 88.36
CA TYR A 264 -34.13 -111.34 89.30
C TYR A 264 -35.47 -111.73 89.95
N SER A 265 -36.29 -112.53 89.26
CA SER A 265 -37.61 -112.97 89.76
C SER A 265 -37.55 -113.87 91.00
N GLN A 266 -36.40 -114.50 91.27
CA GLN A 266 -36.19 -115.38 92.42
C GLN A 266 -35.85 -114.62 93.71
N ALA A 267 -35.44 -113.34 93.65
CA ALA A 267 -34.75 -112.68 94.75
C ALA A 267 -35.62 -111.82 95.69
N GLN A 268 -36.85 -111.42 95.31
CA GLN A 268 -37.60 -110.47 96.14
C GLN A 268 -39.11 -110.72 96.14
N ARG A 269 -39.57 -111.51 97.12
CA ARG A 269 -40.94 -111.49 97.63
C ARG A 269 -40.90 -111.14 99.12
N ASN A 270 -41.55 -110.02 99.48
CA ASN A 270 -42.05 -109.63 100.81
C ASN A 270 -41.27 -108.55 101.58
N LYS A 271 -41.74 -107.29 101.52
CA LYS A 271 -41.78 -106.35 102.67
C LYS A 271 -43.02 -105.41 102.58
N PRO A 272 -43.64 -104.98 103.71
CA PRO A 272 -44.93 -104.29 103.71
C PRO A 272 -44.88 -102.76 103.84
N GLU A 273 -45.97 -102.11 103.40
CA GLU A 273 -46.09 -100.72 102.92
C GLU A 273 -46.43 -99.63 103.96
N ARG A 274 -46.33 -99.89 105.27
CA ARG A 274 -46.90 -98.98 106.29
C ARG A 274 -46.09 -97.71 106.61
N GLY A 275 -44.90 -97.54 106.04
CA GLY A 275 -44.06 -96.34 106.21
C GLY A 275 -44.23 -95.25 105.14
N ILE A 276 -45.11 -95.45 104.15
CA ILE A 276 -45.20 -94.58 102.97
C ILE A 276 -45.87 -93.24 103.30
N LEU A 277 -46.83 -93.21 104.23
CA LEU A 277 -47.65 -92.02 104.49
C LEU A 277 -46.96 -90.97 105.38
N ASP A 278 -46.25 -91.36 106.45
CA ASP A 278 -45.50 -90.42 107.30
C ASP A 278 -44.25 -89.84 106.60
N ALA A 279 -43.73 -90.54 105.58
CA ALA A 279 -42.61 -90.05 104.78
C ALA A 279 -43.01 -88.97 103.74
N LEU A 280 -44.30 -88.84 103.39
CA LEU A 280 -44.75 -87.97 102.29
C LEU A 280 -44.87 -86.48 102.69
N GLY A 281 -45.07 -86.15 103.97
CA GLY A 281 -45.22 -84.77 104.44
C GLY A 281 -43.98 -83.88 104.21
N PRO A 282 -42.78 -84.29 104.68
CA PRO A 282 -41.54 -83.54 104.44
C PRO A 282 -41.17 -83.47 102.95
N VAL A 283 -41.51 -84.52 102.19
CA VAL A 283 -41.21 -84.61 100.75
C VAL A 283 -42.05 -83.63 99.95
N THR A 284 -43.35 -83.49 100.26
CA THR A 284 -44.24 -82.53 99.58
C THR A 284 -43.86 -81.08 99.90
N ALA A 285 -43.54 -80.75 101.16
CA ALA A 285 -43.06 -79.41 101.53
C ALA A 285 -41.71 -79.05 100.86
N ALA A 286 -40.79 -80.01 100.76
CA ALA A 286 -39.55 -79.85 100.00
C ALA A 286 -39.80 -79.64 98.51
N TYR A 287 -40.84 -80.27 97.94
CA TYR A 287 -41.21 -80.11 96.53
C TYR A 287 -41.78 -78.71 96.23
N VAL A 288 -42.65 -78.20 97.10
CA VAL A 288 -43.23 -76.84 96.98
C VAL A 288 -42.16 -75.76 97.12
N SER A 289 -41.24 -75.89 98.09
CA SER A 289 -40.14 -74.94 98.24
C SER A 289 -39.15 -74.98 97.06
N LYS A 290 -38.83 -76.18 96.54
CA LYS A 290 -37.99 -76.33 95.34
C LYS A 290 -38.63 -75.73 94.09
N THR A 291 -39.93 -75.93 93.88
CA THR A 291 -40.65 -75.37 92.73
C THR A 291 -40.71 -73.84 92.81
N ARG A 292 -40.96 -73.27 93.99
CA ARG A 292 -40.93 -71.81 94.20
C ARG A 292 -39.54 -71.21 93.94
N LYS A 293 -38.47 -71.86 94.43
CA LYS A 293 -37.07 -71.45 94.13
C LYS A 293 -36.74 -71.53 92.64
N ARG A 294 -37.18 -72.58 91.95
CA ARG A 294 -37.01 -72.72 90.49
C ARG A 294 -37.74 -71.61 89.72
N HIS A 295 -38.92 -71.22 90.18
CA HIS A 295 -39.68 -70.14 89.54
C HIS A 295 -38.99 -68.78 89.70
N LEU A 296 -38.45 -68.47 90.88
CA LEU A 296 -37.68 -67.24 91.09
C LEU A 296 -36.41 -67.20 90.24
N ALA A 297 -35.64 -68.29 90.21
CA ALA A 297 -34.47 -68.40 89.35
C ALA A 297 -34.81 -68.26 87.85
N ALA A 298 -36.00 -68.72 87.42
CA ALA A 298 -36.46 -68.54 86.05
C ALA A 298 -36.83 -67.08 85.72
N ILE A 299 -37.32 -66.31 86.70
CA ILE A 299 -37.59 -64.87 86.53
C ILE A 299 -36.26 -64.11 86.46
N GLU A 300 -35.34 -64.35 87.39
CA GLU A 300 -34.01 -63.71 87.38
C GLU A 300 -33.24 -64.02 86.09
N ALA A 301 -33.29 -65.26 85.60
CA ALA A 301 -32.69 -65.63 84.32
C ALA A 301 -33.32 -64.90 83.13
N ARG A 302 -34.64 -64.63 83.17
CA ARG A 302 -35.32 -63.83 82.13
C ARG A 302 -34.88 -62.37 82.17
N ASP A 303 -34.76 -61.78 83.35
CA ASP A 303 -34.34 -60.38 83.50
C ASP A 303 -32.88 -60.17 83.05
N ILE A 304 -31.98 -61.09 83.41
CA ILE A 304 -30.59 -61.07 82.95
C ILE A 304 -30.52 -61.21 81.41
N ASN A 305 -31.30 -62.11 80.83
CA ASN A 305 -31.36 -62.27 79.37
C ASN A 305 -31.96 -61.04 78.67
N ALA A 306 -33.00 -60.42 79.24
CA ALA A 306 -33.59 -59.20 78.71
C ALA A 306 -32.59 -58.03 78.73
N ALA A 307 -31.85 -57.85 79.82
CA ALA A 307 -30.80 -56.83 79.92
C ALA A 307 -29.67 -57.07 78.91
N ARG A 308 -29.25 -58.34 78.74
CA ARG A 308 -28.23 -58.72 77.74
C ARG A 308 -28.70 -58.43 76.31
N LEU A 309 -29.94 -58.77 75.98
CA LEU A 309 -30.54 -58.47 74.68
C LEU A 309 -30.66 -56.96 74.46
N GLY A 310 -31.03 -56.19 75.48
CA GLY A 310 -31.06 -54.72 75.44
C GLY A 310 -29.70 -54.12 75.12
N PHE A 311 -28.62 -54.61 75.76
CA PHE A 311 -27.26 -54.18 75.46
C PHE A 311 -26.84 -54.51 74.02
N GLN A 312 -27.14 -55.74 73.55
CA GLN A 312 -26.85 -56.14 72.17
C GLN A 312 -27.60 -55.28 71.15
N LEU A 313 -28.86 -54.95 71.40
CA LEU A 313 -29.64 -54.05 70.53
C LEU A 313 -29.07 -52.62 70.51
N SER A 314 -28.64 -52.11 71.67
CA SER A 314 -27.98 -50.80 71.75
C SER A 314 -26.68 -50.78 70.95
N GLN A 315 -25.90 -51.87 71.00
CA GLN A 315 -24.65 -52.00 70.26
C GLN A 315 -24.90 -52.05 68.74
N ILE A 316 -25.88 -52.86 68.30
CA ILE A 316 -26.29 -52.93 66.89
C ILE A 316 -26.73 -51.56 66.38
N ARG A 317 -27.51 -50.81 67.18
CA ARG A 317 -27.95 -49.46 66.80
C ARG A 317 -26.77 -48.50 66.64
N HIS A 318 -25.81 -48.53 67.55
CA HIS A 318 -24.63 -47.68 67.47
C HIS A 318 -23.74 -48.05 66.25
N ASP A 319 -23.61 -49.34 65.95
CA ASP A 319 -22.91 -49.82 64.77
C ASP A 319 -23.60 -49.38 63.46
N LEU A 320 -24.94 -49.35 63.42
CA LEU A 320 -25.69 -48.82 62.29
C LEU A 320 -25.47 -47.31 62.12
N GLU A 321 -25.60 -46.53 63.20
CA GLU A 321 -25.38 -45.08 63.18
C GLU A 321 -23.96 -44.71 62.74
N SER A 322 -22.94 -45.45 63.19
CA SER A 322 -21.55 -45.23 62.77
C SER A 322 -21.31 -45.57 61.30
N ARG A 323 -21.96 -46.62 60.78
CA ARG A 323 -21.93 -46.97 59.35
C ARG A 323 -22.59 -45.89 58.49
N ASP A 324 -23.73 -45.36 58.91
CA ASP A 324 -24.42 -44.29 58.18
C ASP A 324 -23.58 -43.00 58.16
N GLN A 325 -22.90 -42.68 59.26
CA GLN A 325 -21.94 -41.58 59.33
C GLN A 325 -20.73 -41.81 58.40
N LEU A 326 -20.23 -43.05 58.32
CA LEU A 326 -19.14 -43.37 57.39
C LEU A 326 -19.59 -43.21 55.92
N ILE A 327 -20.77 -43.70 55.58
CA ILE A 327 -21.33 -43.59 54.22
C ILE A 327 -21.51 -42.12 53.84
N THR A 328 -22.13 -41.31 54.70
CA THR A 328 -22.30 -39.88 54.46
C THR A 328 -20.96 -39.15 54.29
N ASN A 329 -19.95 -39.47 55.11
CA ASN A 329 -18.61 -38.91 54.95
C ASN A 329 -17.94 -39.31 53.63
N LEU A 330 -18.10 -40.56 53.19
CA LEU A 330 -17.60 -41.03 51.90
C LEU A 330 -18.28 -40.29 50.75
N LEU A 331 -19.61 -40.13 50.78
CA LEU A 331 -20.37 -39.37 49.78
C LEU A 331 -19.92 -37.91 49.70
N ILE A 332 -19.69 -37.25 50.84
CA ILE A 332 -19.17 -35.86 50.87
C ILE A 332 -17.79 -35.78 50.22
N ARG A 333 -16.90 -36.76 50.51
CA ARG A 333 -15.56 -36.80 49.91
C ARG A 333 -15.62 -37.02 48.40
N GLU A 334 -16.46 -37.94 47.92
CA GLU A 334 -16.66 -38.17 46.49
C GLU A 334 -17.20 -36.94 45.78
N PHE A 335 -18.18 -36.26 46.39
CA PHE A 335 -18.74 -35.02 45.85
C PHE A 335 -17.67 -33.93 45.72
N LYS A 336 -16.89 -33.68 46.78
CA LYS A 336 -15.77 -32.72 46.75
C LYS A 336 -14.70 -33.09 45.73
N ALA A 337 -14.39 -34.38 45.57
CA ALA A 337 -13.43 -34.84 44.57
C ALA A 337 -13.92 -34.55 43.14
N LYS A 338 -15.22 -34.73 42.86
CA LYS A 338 -15.82 -34.39 41.56
C LYS A 338 -15.80 -32.88 41.30
N GLU A 339 -16.13 -32.06 42.30
CA GLU A 339 -16.03 -30.59 42.19
C GLU A 339 -14.59 -30.14 41.89
N ASN A 340 -13.62 -30.67 42.64
CA ASN A 340 -12.21 -30.36 42.42
C ASN A 340 -11.73 -30.78 41.02
N ALA A 341 -12.17 -31.94 40.52
CA ALA A 341 -11.87 -32.37 39.15
C ALA A 341 -12.44 -31.40 38.11
N MET A 342 -13.69 -30.97 38.26
CA MET A 342 -14.30 -29.95 37.38
C MET A 342 -13.55 -28.62 37.42
N VAL A 343 -13.14 -28.15 38.60
CA VAL A 343 -12.34 -26.91 38.74
C VAL A 343 -10.99 -27.04 38.05
N LEU A 344 -10.31 -28.20 38.17
CA LEU A 344 -9.05 -28.46 37.48
C LEU A 344 -9.20 -28.50 35.96
N GLU A 345 -10.28 -29.08 35.43
CA GLU A 345 -10.58 -29.03 33.99
C GLU A 345 -10.83 -27.60 33.50
N GLN A 346 -11.58 -26.80 34.26
CA GLN A 346 -11.77 -25.37 33.97
C GLN A 346 -10.45 -24.60 34.01
N ALA A 347 -9.55 -24.92 34.95
CA ALA A 347 -8.23 -24.30 35.01
C ALA A 347 -7.37 -24.68 33.79
N ARG A 348 -7.37 -25.95 33.38
CA ARG A 348 -6.66 -26.44 32.19
C ARG A 348 -7.15 -25.77 30.92
N THR A 349 -8.46 -25.67 30.72
CA THR A 349 -9.05 -25.00 29.55
C THR A 349 -8.74 -23.50 29.52
N LYS A 350 -8.79 -22.80 30.67
CA LYS A 350 -8.34 -21.40 30.77
C LYS A 350 -6.85 -21.24 30.44
N MET A 351 -6.01 -22.17 30.89
CA MET A 351 -4.57 -22.14 30.60
C MET A 351 -4.29 -22.35 29.11
N ALA A 352 -4.96 -23.32 28.47
CA ALA A 352 -4.86 -23.55 27.03
C ALA A 352 -5.25 -22.28 26.23
N ARG A 353 -6.38 -21.65 26.56
CA ARG A 353 -6.81 -20.39 25.94
C ARG A 353 -5.79 -19.26 26.12
N LYS A 354 -5.14 -19.16 27.29
CA LYS A 354 -4.09 -18.16 27.52
C LYS A 354 -2.87 -18.40 26.62
N VAL A 355 -2.49 -19.65 26.39
CA VAL A 355 -1.40 -20.01 25.49
C VAL A 355 -1.78 -19.68 24.04
N GLU A 356 -2.98 -20.05 23.59
CA GLU A 356 -3.48 -19.70 22.26
C GLU A 356 -3.48 -18.18 22.02
N ILE A 357 -3.98 -17.39 22.97
CA ILE A 357 -3.96 -15.92 22.88
C ILE A 357 -2.52 -15.39 22.83
N ARG A 358 -1.61 -15.97 23.63
CA ARG A 358 -0.19 -15.58 23.60
C ARG A 358 0.43 -15.83 22.23
N GLU A 359 0.17 -16.98 21.63
CA GLU A 359 0.66 -17.32 20.29
C GLU A 359 0.10 -16.38 19.22
N GLN A 360 -1.19 -16.06 19.28
CA GLN A 360 -1.81 -15.07 18.38
C GLN A 360 -1.19 -13.67 18.53
N LEU A 361 -0.88 -13.24 19.75
CA LEU A 361 -0.21 -11.95 19.97
C LEU A 361 1.22 -11.95 19.45
N LEU A 362 1.93 -13.07 19.59
CA LEU A 362 3.27 -13.23 19.03
C LEU A 362 3.23 -13.20 17.50
N SER A 363 2.30 -13.93 16.86
CA SER A 363 2.14 -13.91 15.40
C SER A 363 1.78 -12.53 14.88
N GLN A 364 0.85 -11.81 15.54
CA GLN A 364 0.54 -10.41 15.20
C GLN A 364 1.76 -9.50 15.31
N ARG A 365 2.60 -9.69 16.34
CA ARG A 365 3.83 -8.93 16.51
C ARG A 365 4.83 -9.22 15.39
N GLU A 366 4.96 -10.48 15.00
CA GLU A 366 5.80 -10.92 13.88
C GLU A 366 5.31 -10.34 12.55
N GLU A 367 4.00 -10.38 12.28
CA GLU A 367 3.37 -9.75 11.12
C GLU A 367 3.65 -8.24 11.08
N GLN A 368 3.43 -7.52 12.18
CA GLN A 368 3.73 -6.09 12.26
C GLN A 368 5.21 -5.79 12.01
N LYS A 369 6.11 -6.64 12.52
CA LYS A 369 7.55 -6.54 12.28
C LYS A 369 7.86 -6.76 10.80
N PHE A 370 7.28 -7.80 10.21
CA PHE A 370 7.41 -8.10 8.78
C PHE A 370 6.94 -6.93 7.92
N PHE A 371 5.79 -6.32 8.20
CA PHE A 371 5.32 -5.15 7.44
C PHE A 371 6.22 -3.92 7.61
N ARG A 372 6.78 -3.70 8.81
CA ARG A 372 7.78 -2.64 9.02
C ARG A 372 9.05 -2.90 8.24
N ASP A 373 9.59 -4.10 8.32
CA ASP A 373 10.83 -4.49 7.64
C ASP A 373 10.64 -4.47 6.11
N LYS A 374 9.48 -4.94 5.62
CA LYS A 374 9.08 -4.84 4.23
C LYS A 374 8.95 -3.38 3.78
N ALA A 375 8.35 -2.50 4.57
CA ALA A 375 8.26 -1.08 4.24
C ALA A 375 9.65 -0.41 4.17
N VAL A 376 10.58 -0.80 5.05
CA VAL A 376 11.98 -0.34 5.01
C VAL A 376 12.69 -0.88 3.77
N GLN A 377 12.54 -2.16 3.45
CA GLN A 377 13.11 -2.77 2.25
C GLN A 377 12.52 -2.16 0.97
N ASP A 378 11.21 -1.99 0.88
CA ASP A 378 10.53 -1.34 -0.25
C ASP A 378 10.99 0.12 -0.40
N ALA A 379 11.30 0.82 0.70
CA ALA A 379 11.89 2.16 0.67
C ALA A 379 13.36 2.17 0.20
N LEU A 380 14.10 1.08 0.44
CA LEU A 380 15.47 0.90 -0.04
C LEU A 380 15.53 0.47 -1.52
N PHE A 381 14.56 -0.32 -1.98
CA PHE A 381 14.49 -0.85 -3.35
C PHE A 381 13.72 0.05 -4.31
N LYS A 382 12.90 0.99 -3.82
CA LYS A 382 12.38 2.06 -4.67
C LYS A 382 13.56 2.92 -5.13
N PRO A 383 13.79 3.07 -6.44
CA PRO A 383 14.69 4.10 -6.93
C PRO A 383 14.24 5.41 -6.29
N LYS A 384 15.17 6.15 -5.67
CA LYS A 384 14.95 7.54 -5.28
C LYS A 384 14.77 8.35 -6.56
N ASP A 385 13.57 8.26 -7.11
CA ASP A 385 13.18 8.98 -8.29
C ASP A 385 13.01 10.44 -7.84
N PRO A 386 13.86 11.38 -8.33
CA PRO A 386 13.84 12.78 -7.92
C PRO A 386 12.49 13.50 -8.20
N MET A 387 11.54 12.78 -8.80
CA MET A 387 10.20 13.24 -9.17
C MET A 387 9.07 12.69 -8.28
N CYS A 388 9.34 11.81 -7.31
CA CYS A 388 8.29 11.25 -6.45
C CYS A 388 7.64 12.34 -5.56
N PHE A 389 6.33 12.24 -5.32
CA PHE A 389 5.57 13.27 -4.61
C PHE A 389 6.14 13.58 -3.21
N GLY A 390 6.57 12.56 -2.47
CA GLY A 390 7.17 12.72 -1.14
C GLY A 390 8.52 13.45 -1.19
N GLU A 391 9.39 13.13 -2.15
CA GLU A 391 10.67 13.81 -2.30
C GLU A 391 10.49 15.23 -2.87
N ARG A 392 9.46 15.46 -3.70
CA ARG A 392 9.07 16.80 -4.16
C ARG A 392 8.56 17.67 -3.00
N GLN A 393 7.73 17.13 -2.11
CA GLN A 393 7.29 17.85 -0.92
C GLN A 393 8.45 18.13 0.05
N TYR A 394 9.33 17.15 0.25
CA TYR A 394 10.52 17.34 1.07
C TYR A 394 11.44 18.42 0.49
N ARG A 395 11.77 18.36 -0.81
CA ARG A 395 12.59 19.37 -1.49
C ARG A 395 11.95 20.76 -1.48
N MET A 396 10.63 20.84 -1.68
CA MET A 396 9.90 22.10 -1.58
C MET A 396 9.96 22.67 -0.15
N GLN A 397 9.82 21.82 0.87
CA GLN A 397 9.90 22.25 2.27
C GLN A 397 11.31 22.67 2.67
N VAL A 398 12.35 21.96 2.19
CA VAL A 398 13.75 22.36 2.36
C VAL A 398 14.03 23.70 1.68
N ALA A 399 13.60 23.87 0.42
CA ALA A 399 13.77 25.11 -0.32
C ALA A 399 13.02 26.29 0.33
N GLN A 400 11.83 26.07 0.89
CA GLN A 400 11.11 27.09 1.66
C GLN A 400 11.86 27.48 2.94
N ARG A 401 12.44 26.52 3.66
CA ARG A 401 13.26 26.78 4.86
C ARG A 401 14.56 27.51 4.53
N GLU A 402 15.22 27.15 3.42
CA GLU A 402 16.43 27.85 2.97
C GLU A 402 16.11 29.27 2.50
N ASN A 403 15.00 29.48 1.80
CA ASN A 403 14.59 30.80 1.36
C ASN A 403 14.22 31.72 2.54
N THR A 404 13.44 31.23 3.51
CA THR A 404 13.13 31.99 4.74
C THR A 404 14.40 32.35 5.52
N ARG A 405 15.33 31.40 5.67
CA ARG A 405 16.63 31.68 6.29
C ARG A 405 17.44 32.75 5.53
N ASN A 406 17.43 32.72 4.20
CA ASN A 406 18.13 33.72 3.39
C ASN A 406 17.51 35.12 3.54
N LEU A 407 16.18 35.21 3.57
CA LEU A 407 15.45 36.45 3.83
C LEU A 407 15.77 37.01 5.23
N ASP A 408 15.80 36.16 6.25
CA ASP A 408 16.18 36.57 7.61
C ASP A 408 17.61 37.11 7.64
N VAL A 409 18.55 36.40 7.02
CA VAL A 409 19.96 36.84 6.94
C VAL A 409 20.10 38.16 6.19
N GLN A 410 19.34 38.38 5.11
CA GLN A 410 19.30 39.67 4.41
C GLN A 410 18.72 40.77 5.29
N CYS A 411 17.61 40.52 5.97
CA CYS A 411 16.99 41.47 6.90
C CYS A 411 17.97 41.91 8.00
N TYR A 412 18.74 40.98 8.59
CA TYR A 412 19.76 41.32 9.57
C TYR A 412 20.92 42.15 8.98
N LYS A 413 21.33 41.87 7.74
CA LYS A 413 22.35 42.67 7.04
C LYS A 413 21.84 44.09 6.76
N ASP A 414 20.63 44.23 6.24
CA ASP A 414 20.02 45.52 5.93
C ASP A 414 19.83 46.37 7.20
N MET A 415 19.42 45.74 8.31
CA MET A 415 19.35 46.42 9.62
C MET A 415 20.74 46.88 10.10
N ALA A 416 21.78 46.06 9.92
CA ALA A 416 23.15 46.45 10.27
C ALA A 416 23.65 47.62 9.41
N ASP A 417 23.37 47.60 8.11
CA ASP A 417 23.73 48.66 7.18
C ASP A 417 22.99 49.96 7.50
N MET A 418 21.69 49.91 7.81
CA MET A 418 20.93 51.08 8.26
C MET A 418 21.50 51.69 9.55
N VAL A 419 21.99 50.87 10.49
CA VAL A 419 22.65 51.36 11.71
C VAL A 419 23.97 52.05 11.37
N VAL A 420 24.76 51.49 10.47
CA VAL A 420 26.03 52.10 10.02
C VAL A 420 25.77 53.41 9.28
N GLU A 421 24.82 53.44 8.35
CA GLU A 421 24.40 54.66 7.67
C GLU A 421 23.85 55.71 8.65
N GLY A 422 23.04 55.29 9.62
CA GLY A 422 22.54 56.17 10.67
C GLY A 422 23.67 56.81 11.46
N LYS A 423 24.72 56.06 11.81
CA LYS A 423 25.93 56.61 12.43
C LYS A 423 26.66 57.59 11.51
N ARG A 424 26.82 57.27 10.23
CA ARG A 424 27.43 58.18 9.24
C ARG A 424 26.67 59.49 9.10
N ARG A 425 25.34 59.45 9.01
CA ARG A 425 24.48 60.65 8.95
C ARG A 425 24.61 61.50 10.20
N ARG A 426 24.68 60.90 11.40
CA ARG A 426 24.92 61.65 12.65
C ARG A 426 26.28 62.34 12.68
N ILE A 427 27.33 61.67 12.18
CA ILE A 427 28.66 62.27 12.07
C ILE A 427 28.65 63.44 11.09
N ALA A 428 28.05 63.26 9.91
CA ALA A 428 27.92 64.32 8.91
C ALA A 428 27.15 65.54 9.44
N ALA A 429 26.00 65.32 10.09
CA ALA A 429 25.24 66.40 10.71
C ALA A 429 26.03 67.12 11.82
N ALA A 430 26.82 66.39 12.61
CA ALA A 430 27.69 67.00 13.62
C ALA A 430 28.83 67.82 13.00
N GLN A 431 29.34 67.42 11.83
CA GLN A 431 30.33 68.20 11.06
C GLN A 431 29.69 69.45 10.48
N GLU A 432 28.52 69.35 9.85
CA GLU A 432 27.77 70.50 9.35
C GLU A 432 27.52 71.56 10.44
N VAL A 433 27.15 71.13 11.65
CA VAL A 433 26.98 72.06 12.79
C VAL A 433 28.30 72.72 13.17
N ARG A 434 29.42 71.99 13.19
CA ARG A 434 30.75 72.57 13.47
C ARG A 434 31.15 73.58 12.41
N ASP A 435 30.91 73.27 11.13
CA ASP A 435 31.23 74.15 10.01
C ASP A 435 30.40 75.44 10.06
N ILE A 436 29.11 75.35 10.45
CA ILE A 436 28.26 76.52 10.66
C ILE A 436 28.77 77.38 11.82
N VAL A 437 29.14 76.77 12.95
CA VAL A 437 29.68 77.50 14.10
C VAL A 437 30.99 78.21 13.71
N GLN A 438 31.89 77.50 13.04
CA GLN A 438 33.14 78.09 12.56
C GLN A 438 32.91 79.24 11.58
N ALA A 439 31.95 79.12 10.66
CA ALA A 439 31.60 80.21 9.76
C ALA A 439 31.03 81.44 10.49
N VAL A 440 30.28 81.23 11.58
CA VAL A 440 29.80 82.34 12.43
C VAL A 440 30.96 83.01 13.15
N ASP A 441 31.89 82.23 13.71
CA ASP A 441 33.10 82.74 14.37
C ASP A 441 33.97 83.53 13.37
N ASP A 442 34.12 83.06 12.13
CA ASP A 442 34.85 83.74 11.05
C ASP A 442 34.18 85.07 10.64
N VAL A 443 32.84 85.13 10.65
CA VAL A 443 32.11 86.38 10.38
C VAL A 443 32.29 87.36 11.53
N GLN A 444 32.23 86.87 12.78
CA GLN A 444 32.40 87.70 13.96
C GLN A 444 33.81 88.28 14.04
N THR A 445 34.85 87.47 13.80
CA THR A 445 36.25 87.94 13.72
C THR A 445 36.45 89.00 12.65
N ARG A 446 35.88 88.83 11.45
CA ARG A 446 35.94 89.85 10.38
C ARG A 446 35.21 91.14 10.77
N GLN A 447 34.08 91.04 11.47
CA GLN A 447 33.38 92.22 11.99
C GLN A 447 34.21 92.93 13.05
N ASP A 448 34.83 92.19 13.97
CA ASP A 448 35.70 92.75 14.99
C ASP A 448 36.94 93.44 14.38
N GLU A 449 37.56 92.84 13.36
CA GLU A 449 38.64 93.46 12.57
C GLU A 449 38.17 94.74 11.88
N PHE A 450 36.98 94.72 11.27
CA PHE A 450 36.41 95.90 10.63
C PHE A 450 36.14 97.01 11.65
N VAL A 451 35.54 96.68 12.79
CA VAL A 451 35.30 97.62 13.90
C VAL A 451 36.61 98.19 14.42
N ALA A 452 37.65 97.37 14.61
CA ALA A 452 38.98 97.84 15.00
C ALA A 452 39.56 98.82 13.96
N SER A 453 39.41 98.52 12.67
CA SER A 453 39.88 99.41 11.59
C SER A 453 39.14 100.75 11.56
N GLU A 454 37.81 100.75 11.78
CA GLU A 454 37.01 101.97 11.84
C GLU A 454 37.28 102.77 13.12
N ARG A 455 37.49 102.10 14.25
CA ARG A 455 37.97 102.74 15.50
C ARG A 455 39.29 103.45 15.27
N MET A 456 40.25 102.80 14.63
CA MET A 456 41.54 103.40 14.24
C MET A 456 41.36 104.62 13.31
N LYS A 457 40.45 104.56 12.32
CA LYS A 457 40.13 105.70 11.44
C LYS A 457 39.45 106.85 12.17
N LEU A 458 38.58 106.56 13.13
CA LEU A 458 37.91 107.59 13.93
C LEU A 458 38.91 108.29 14.84
N LEU A 459 39.79 107.54 15.50
CA LEU A 459 40.84 108.07 16.35
C LEU A 459 41.85 108.90 15.55
N SER A 460 42.24 108.48 14.34
CA SER A 460 43.22 109.22 13.52
C SER A 460 42.75 110.60 13.05
N LYS A 461 41.43 110.83 13.01
CA LYS A 461 40.83 112.13 12.65
C LYS A 461 40.75 113.10 13.83
N GLN A 462 41.02 112.65 15.05
CA GLN A 462 40.99 113.50 16.24
C GLN A 462 42.34 114.21 16.44
N PRO A 463 42.35 115.45 16.95
CA PRO A 463 43.58 116.14 17.28
C PRO A 463 44.31 115.47 18.44
N ALA A 464 45.64 115.56 18.45
CA ALA A 464 46.51 114.84 19.40
C ALA A 464 46.21 115.18 20.87
N GLU A 465 45.77 116.40 21.16
CA GLU A 465 45.37 116.85 22.50
C GLU A 465 44.16 116.06 23.03
N VAL A 466 43.16 115.82 22.18
CA VAL A 466 41.95 115.05 22.51
C VAL A 466 42.29 113.58 22.72
N LEU A 467 43.14 113.00 21.88
CA LEU A 467 43.60 111.61 22.03
C LEU A 467 44.36 111.39 23.34
N SER A 468 45.16 112.38 23.78
CA SER A 468 45.90 112.32 25.05
C SER A 468 45.03 112.44 26.30
N ALA A 469 43.85 113.06 26.19
CA ALA A 469 42.90 113.25 27.28
C ALA A 469 41.94 112.06 27.47
N LEU A 470 41.86 111.13 26.52
CA LEU A 470 41.05 109.92 26.63
C LEU A 470 41.57 108.99 27.73
N LYS A 471 40.65 108.32 28.43
CA LYS A 471 41.03 107.31 29.44
C LYS A 471 41.69 106.11 28.74
N LYS A 472 42.90 105.77 29.17
CA LYS A 472 43.70 104.66 28.62
C LYS A 472 43.00 103.30 28.65
N SER A 473 42.10 103.07 29.60
CA SER A 473 41.31 101.82 29.71
C SER A 473 40.28 101.63 28.59
N ILE A 474 39.97 102.66 27.80
CA ILE A 474 38.99 102.62 26.70
C ILE A 474 39.69 102.32 25.35
N LEU A 475 41.02 102.47 25.30
CA LEU A 475 41.84 102.24 24.13
C LEU A 475 42.42 100.82 24.17
N THR A 476 42.47 100.16 23.01
CA THR A 476 43.14 98.86 22.89
C THR A 476 44.66 99.04 22.91
N GLU A 477 45.40 97.97 23.24
CA GLU A 477 46.87 98.04 23.27
C GLU A 477 47.49 98.43 21.93
N GLU A 478 46.86 98.03 20.82
CA GLU A 478 47.28 98.38 19.47
C GLU A 478 47.02 99.86 19.15
N GLU A 479 45.87 100.40 19.55
CA GLU A 479 45.50 101.83 19.43
C GLU A 479 46.50 102.73 20.19
N ILE A 480 46.89 102.33 21.41
CA ILE A 480 47.85 103.08 22.24
C ILE A 480 49.23 103.14 21.58
N LYS A 481 49.71 102.01 21.03
CA LYS A 481 51.00 101.91 20.36
C LYS A 481 51.04 102.73 19.07
N THR A 482 50.00 102.64 18.25
CA THR A 482 49.97 103.26 16.91
C THR A 482 49.96 104.78 16.95
N PHE A 483 49.30 105.40 17.92
CA PHE A 483 49.27 106.87 18.06
C PHE A 483 50.34 107.43 19.02
N ASN A 484 51.30 106.61 19.46
CA ASN A 484 52.40 107.01 20.37
C ASN A 484 51.90 107.71 21.65
N LEU A 485 50.74 107.29 22.16
CA LEU A 485 50.19 107.82 23.41
C LEU A 485 51.02 107.26 24.56
N LYS A 486 51.80 108.11 25.24
CA LYS A 486 52.65 107.69 26.35
C LYS A 486 51.81 106.95 27.39
N LYS A 487 52.29 105.76 27.79
CA LYS A 487 51.65 104.87 28.78
C LYS A 487 51.23 105.56 30.06
#